data_AF-A0A352FS21-F1
#
_entry.id   AF-A0A352FS21-F1
#
_cell.length_a   1.000
_cell.length_b   1.000
_cell.length_c   1.000
_cell.angle_alpha   90.00
_cell.angle_beta   90.00
_cell.angle_gamma   90.00
#
_symmetry.space_group_name_H-M   'P 1'
#
loop_
_entity.id
_entity.type
_entity.pdbx_description
1 polymer ?
#
loop_
_entity_poly.entity_id
_entity_poly.type
_entity_poly.pdbx_seq_one_letter_code
_entity_poly.pdbx_strand_id
1 'polypeptide(L)' 'MRFMVIVKADKNSEAGTMPSEQLLTDMGKFNEELANAGVMLAG' A
#
# COMPACT_ATOMS: atom_id res chain seq x y z
N MET A 1 1.35 12.99 -15.85
CA MET A 1 0.93 13.75 -14.64
C MET A 1 1.25 12.88 -13.42
N ARG A 2 1.84 13.43 -12.35
CA ARG A 2 2.25 12.65 -11.17
C ARG A 2 1.34 12.97 -9.99
N PHE A 3 1.03 11.98 -9.18
CA PHE A 3 0.23 12.11 -7.97
C PHE A 3 1.02 11.58 -6.78
N MET A 4 0.83 12.21 -5.63
CA MET A 4 1.32 11.70 -4.35
C MET A 4 0.11 11.19 -3.57
N VAL A 5 0.14 9.91 -3.19
CA VAL A 5 -0.90 9.28 -2.38
C VAL A 5 -0.37 9.13 -0.96
N ILE A 6 -1.10 9.63 0.02
CA ILE A 6 -0.75 9.55 1.44
C ILE A 6 -1.85 8.77 2.14
N VAL A 7 -1.48 7.64 2.74
CA VAL A 7 -2.38 6.86 3.60
C VAL A 7 -2.24 7.39 5.02
N LYS A 8 -3.33 7.92 5.58
CA LYS A 8 -3.35 8.39 6.98
C LYS A 8 -3.46 7.20 7.92
N ALA A 9 -2.77 7.28 9.04
CA ALA A 9 -2.95 6.33 10.14
C ALA A 9 -4.40 6.38 10.64
N ASP A 10 -4.91 5.22 11.02
CA ASP A 10 -6.15 5.05 11.77
C ASP A 10 -5.86 4.50 13.17
N LYS A 11 -6.90 4.42 14.02
CA LYS A 11 -6.77 3.94 15.40
C LYS A 11 -6.17 2.52 15.49
N ASN A 12 -6.40 1.66 14.49
CA ASN A 12 -5.89 0.29 14.50
C ASN A 12 -4.39 0.28 14.23
N SER A 13 -3.95 1.05 13.22
CA SER A 13 -2.53 1.21 12.89
C SER A 13 -1.75 1.91 14.01
N GLU A 14 -2.33 2.91 14.66
CA GLU A 14 -1.72 3.60 15.82
C GLU A 14 -1.62 2.68 17.05
N ALA A 15 -2.56 1.73 17.19
CA ALA A 15 -2.51 0.69 18.22
C ALA A 15 -1.53 -0.46 17.88
N GLY A 16 -0.84 -0.41 16.74
CA GLY A 16 0.08 -1.46 16.30
C GLY A 16 -0.60 -2.74 15.84
N THR A 17 -1.89 -2.65 15.45
CA THR A 17 -2.63 -3.81 14.92
C THR A 17 -2.10 -4.14 13.54
N MET A 18 -1.64 -5.38 13.36
CA MET A 18 -1.18 -5.85 12.06
C MET A 18 -2.37 -6.17 11.13
N PRO A 19 -2.27 -5.86 9.82
CA PRO A 19 -3.21 -6.35 8.84
C PRO A 19 -3.22 -7.88 8.77
N SER A 20 -4.28 -8.46 8.20
CA SER A 20 -4.29 -9.89 7.90
C SER A 20 -3.26 -10.23 6.81
N GLU A 21 -2.75 -11.47 6.84
CA GLU A 21 -1.81 -11.97 5.83
C GLU A 21 -2.37 -11.88 4.41
N GLN A 22 -3.67 -12.15 4.25
CA GLN A 22 -4.37 -12.01 2.98
C GLN A 22 -4.30 -10.57 2.46
N LEU A 23 -4.57 -9.58 3.33
CA LEU A 23 -4.54 -8.18 2.94
C LEU A 23 -3.13 -7.73 2.56
N LEU A 24 -2.10 -8.18 3.29
CA LEU A 24 -0.70 -7.90 2.94
C LEU A 24 -0.33 -8.51 1.58
N THR A 25 -0.80 -9.72 1.30
CA THR A 25 -0.56 -10.41 0.02
C THR A 25 -1.20 -9.66 -1.14
N ASP A 26 -2.45 -9.25 -1.00
CA ASP A 26 -3.19 -8.53 -2.04
C ASP A 26 -2.59 -7.14 -2.28
N MET A 27 -2.17 -6.45 -1.22
CA MET A 27 -1.50 -5.16 -1.32
C MET A 27 -0.14 -5.27 -2.01
N GLY A 28 0.61 -6.35 -1.75
CA GLY A 28 1.87 -6.65 -2.44
C GLY A 28 1.67 -6.85 -3.95
N LYS A 29 0.70 -7.68 -4.35
CA LYS A 29 0.37 -7.91 -5.77
C LYS A 29 -0.04 -6.63 -6.48
N PHE A 30 -0.90 -5.82 -5.86
CA PHE A 30 -1.32 -4.56 -6.42
C PHE A 30 -0.14 -3.59 -6.65
N ASN A 31 0.76 -3.46 -5.67
CA ASN A 31 1.95 -2.62 -5.81
C ASN A 31 2.91 -3.15 -6.88
N GLU A 32 3.04 -4.47 -7.01
CA GLU A 32 3.84 -5.11 -8.06
C GLU A 32 3.27 -4.85 -9.46
N GLU A 33 1.94 -4.94 -9.63
CA GLU A 33 1.27 -4.58 -10.88
C GLU A 33 1.49 -3.11 -11.25
N LEU A 34 1.39 -2.20 -10.27
CA LEU A 34 1.67 -0.78 -10.49
C LEU A 34 3.13 -0.50 -10.84
N ALA A 35 4.07 -1.21 -10.22
CA ALA A 35 5.49 -1.10 -10.52
C ALA A 35 5.81 -1.62 -11.93
N ASN A 36 5.27 -2.79 -12.29
CA ASN A 36 5.42 -3.38 -13.62
C ASN A 36 4.81 -2.51 -14.73
N ALA A 37 3.70 -1.82 -14.44
CA ALA A 37 3.09 -0.85 -15.33
C ALA A 37 3.85 0.49 -15.41
N GLY A 38 4.91 0.69 -14.61
CA GLY A 38 5.67 1.94 -14.55
C GLY A 38 4.93 3.10 -13.90
N VAL A 39 3.83 2.82 -13.19
CA VAL A 39 3.00 3.81 -12.50
C VAL A 39 3.52 4.11 -11.10
N MET A 40 4.06 3.10 -10.41
CA MET A 40 4.64 3.25 -9.08
C MET A 40 6.04 3.85 -9.16
N LEU A 41 6.18 5.12 -8.75
CA LEU A 41 7.44 5.86 -8.84
C LEU A 41 8.25 5.83 -7.53
N ALA A 42 7.56 5.62 -6.40
CA ALA A 42 8.12 5.50 -5.05
C ALA A 42 7.05 4.87 -4.15
N GLY A 43 7.45 4.02 -3.21
CA GLY A 43 6.58 3.33 -2.24
C GLY A 43 7.16 3.30 -0.85
#